data_AF-A8NYM7-F1
#
_entry.id   AF-A8NYM7-F1
#
_cell.length_a   1.000
_cell.length_b   1.000
_cell.length_c   1.000
_cell.angle_alpha   90.00
_cell.angle_beta   90.00
_cell.angle_gamma   90.00
#
_symmetry.space_group_name_H-M   'P 1'
#
loop_
_entity.id
_entity.type
_entity.pdbx_description
1 polymer ?
#
loop_
_entity_poly.entity_id
_entity_poly.type
_entity_poly.pdbx_seq_one_letter_code
_entity_poly.pdbx_strand_id
1 'polypeptide(L)'
;MIANNFCAPASSSAGGLPRQAVSQTRFEQLLQNSNLPAPGPDHYNARRRLWLKPGWSPSQKPPKAASPSRQKLEAVLNNPNMLQDIQCWRKLDRVWKNLSNGSSLNESLPMSMIIRIVHAAWVRDNLWPAGVQAPEPDDELPPEVEDAPTSELQLDTLRLEAPPVDPPEGQAK
;
A
#
# COMPACT_ATOMS: atom_id res chain seq x y z
N MET A 1 -17.65 -10.44 -74.33
CA MET A 1 -17.47 -11.27 -73.12
C MET A 1 -17.23 -10.32 -71.96
N ILE A 2 -18.26 -10.07 -71.15
CA ILE A 2 -18.22 -9.08 -70.06
C ILE A 2 -18.03 -9.87 -68.75
N ALA A 3 -16.93 -9.60 -68.06
CA ALA A 3 -16.66 -10.12 -66.73
C ALA A 3 -17.47 -9.31 -65.71
N ASN A 4 -18.32 -9.98 -64.92
CA ASN A 4 -19.00 -9.39 -63.78
C ASN A 4 -18.52 -10.02 -62.48
N ASN A 5 -17.91 -9.15 -61.68
CA ASN A 5 -17.45 -9.36 -60.32
C ASN A 5 -18.61 -9.78 -59.40
N PHE A 6 -18.44 -10.89 -58.69
CA PHE A 6 -19.28 -11.21 -57.53
C PHE A 6 -18.51 -10.82 -56.25
N CYS A 7 -19.06 -9.83 -55.57
CA CYS A 7 -18.60 -9.31 -54.29
C CYS A 7 -18.92 -10.34 -53.19
N ALA A 8 -17.90 -10.77 -52.43
CA ALA A 8 -18.05 -11.66 -51.28
C ALA A 8 -18.47 -10.86 -50.01
N PRO A 9 -19.27 -11.44 -49.11
CA PRO A 9 -19.51 -10.84 -47.80
C PRO A 9 -18.27 -11.00 -46.91
N ALA A 10 -17.74 -9.89 -46.43
CA ALA A 10 -16.68 -9.84 -45.44
C ALA A 10 -17.21 -10.35 -44.09
N SER A 11 -16.89 -11.60 -43.75
CA SER A 11 -16.95 -12.08 -42.38
C SER A 11 -15.98 -11.27 -41.53
N SER A 12 -16.53 -10.38 -40.70
CA SER A 12 -15.80 -9.61 -39.70
C SER A 12 -15.30 -10.56 -38.61
N SER A 13 -14.18 -11.21 -38.87
CA SER A 13 -13.42 -11.96 -37.86
C SER A 13 -12.69 -10.92 -37.03
N ALA A 14 -13.29 -10.53 -35.91
CA ALA A 14 -12.60 -9.81 -34.86
C ALA A 14 -11.45 -10.70 -34.38
N GLY A 15 -10.26 -10.46 -34.94
CA GLY A 15 -9.00 -11.00 -34.47
C GLY A 15 -8.72 -10.45 -33.07
N GLY A 16 -9.34 -11.07 -32.07
CA GLY A 16 -8.91 -10.96 -30.69
C GLY A 16 -7.49 -11.50 -30.63
N LEU A 17 -6.53 -10.58 -30.57
CA LEU A 17 -5.15 -10.89 -30.24
C LEU A 17 -5.15 -11.84 -29.04
N PRO A 18 -4.31 -12.89 -29.02
CA PRO A 18 -4.20 -13.76 -27.86
C PRO A 18 -3.78 -12.89 -26.68
N ARG A 19 -4.76 -12.60 -25.82
CA ARG A 19 -4.59 -11.99 -24.51
C ARG A 19 -3.50 -12.80 -23.82
N GLN A 20 -2.31 -12.22 -23.73
CA GLN A 20 -1.16 -12.82 -23.06
C GLN A 20 -1.68 -13.40 -21.75
N ALA A 21 -1.50 -14.71 -21.56
CA ALA A 21 -1.92 -15.40 -20.36
C ALA A 21 -1.12 -14.80 -19.20
N VAL A 22 -1.69 -13.78 -18.57
CA VAL A 22 -1.18 -13.22 -17.33
C VAL A 22 -1.08 -14.38 -16.37
N SER A 23 0.13 -14.64 -15.88
CA SER A 23 0.38 -15.62 -14.83
C SER A 23 -0.49 -15.22 -13.64
N GLN A 24 -1.59 -15.94 -13.45
CA GLN A 24 -2.57 -15.59 -12.44
C GLN A 24 -1.89 -15.55 -11.08
N THR A 25 -2.11 -14.47 -10.33
CA THR A 25 -1.59 -14.38 -8.98
C THR A 25 -2.24 -15.48 -8.12
N ARG A 26 -1.56 -15.95 -7.07
CA ARG A 26 -2.15 -16.91 -6.10
C ARG A 26 -3.49 -16.40 -5.55
N PHE A 27 -3.67 -15.07 -5.47
CA PHE A 27 -4.95 -14.48 -5.10
C PHE A 27 -6.05 -14.77 -6.10
N GLU A 28 -5.78 -14.56 -7.38
CA GLU A 28 -6.75 -14.76 -8.45
C GLU A 28 -7.18 -16.22 -8.51
N GLN A 29 -6.25 -17.15 -8.29
CA GLN A 29 -6.57 -18.58 -8.17
C GLN A 29 -7.51 -18.85 -6.98
N LEU A 30 -7.24 -18.26 -5.81
CA LEU A 30 -8.13 -18.38 -4.65
C LEU A 30 -9.49 -17.73 -4.90
N LEU A 31 -9.52 -16.60 -5.60
CA LEU A 31 -10.74 -15.88 -5.94
C LEU A 31 -11.62 -16.72 -6.89
N GLN A 32 -11.00 -17.36 -7.89
CA GLN A 32 -11.68 -18.27 -8.83
C GLN A 32 -12.20 -19.54 -8.14
N ASN A 33 -11.49 -20.04 -7.14
CA ASN A 33 -11.89 -21.22 -6.37
C ASN A 33 -12.90 -20.91 -5.26
N SER A 34 -13.21 -19.63 -5.02
CA SER A 34 -14.13 -19.20 -3.97
C SER A 34 -15.50 -18.83 -4.54
N ASN A 35 -16.57 -19.26 -3.88
CA ASN A 35 -17.92 -18.83 -4.25
C ASN A 35 -18.20 -17.45 -3.61
N LEU A 36 -18.12 -16.39 -4.43
CA LEU A 36 -18.35 -15.01 -3.98
C LEU A 36 -19.81 -14.61 -4.25
N PRO A 37 -20.42 -13.80 -3.37
CA PRO A 37 -21.74 -13.26 -3.62
C PRO A 37 -21.72 -12.27 -4.80
N ALA A 38 -22.91 -11.91 -5.27
CA ALA A 38 -23.08 -10.94 -6.34
C ALA A 38 -22.37 -9.61 -6.00
N PRO A 39 -21.84 -8.88 -7.00
CA PRO A 39 -21.12 -7.63 -6.78
C PRO A 39 -21.89 -6.63 -5.90
N GLY A 40 -21.24 -6.16 -4.84
CA GLY A 40 -21.84 -5.29 -3.82
C GLY A 40 -20.99 -5.24 -2.54
N PRO A 41 -21.49 -4.63 -1.45
CA PRO A 41 -20.78 -4.59 -0.17
C PRO A 41 -20.40 -5.99 0.34
N ASP A 42 -21.29 -6.97 0.19
CA ASP A 42 -21.05 -8.35 0.60
C ASP A 42 -19.95 -9.03 -0.23
N HIS A 43 -19.86 -8.71 -1.52
CA HIS A 43 -18.77 -9.16 -2.38
C HIS A 43 -17.42 -8.61 -1.92
N TYR A 44 -17.38 -7.32 -1.57
CA TYR A 44 -16.19 -6.70 -1.01
C TYR A 44 -15.78 -7.36 0.30
N ASN A 45 -16.73 -7.55 1.23
CA ASN A 45 -16.48 -8.19 2.52
C ASN A 45 -15.97 -9.62 2.36
N ALA A 46 -16.59 -10.41 1.48
CA ALA A 46 -16.16 -11.78 1.19
C ALA A 46 -14.73 -11.82 0.61
N ARG A 47 -14.44 -10.94 -0.37
CA ARG A 47 -13.11 -10.84 -0.98
C ARG A 47 -12.06 -10.36 0.03
N ARG A 48 -12.38 -9.38 0.87
CA ARG A 48 -11.48 -8.88 1.93
C ARG A 48 -11.15 -9.98 2.95
N ARG A 49 -12.14 -10.76 3.37
CA ARG A 49 -11.93 -11.92 4.26
C ARG A 49 -10.96 -12.93 3.64
N LEU A 50 -11.03 -13.18 2.33
CA LEU A 50 -10.09 -14.06 1.63
C LEU A 50 -8.66 -13.48 1.60
N TRP A 51 -8.53 -12.18 1.33
CA TRP A 51 -7.24 -11.50 1.32
C TRP A 51 -6.54 -11.56 2.68
N LEU A 52 -7.30 -11.35 3.76
CA LEU A 52 -6.77 -11.31 5.12
C LEU A 52 -6.53 -12.70 5.75
N LYS A 53 -6.75 -13.81 5.02
CA LYS A 53 -6.48 -15.15 5.56
C LYS A 53 -4.99 -15.29 5.93
N PRO A 54 -4.66 -15.67 7.18
CA PRO A 54 -3.28 -15.91 7.59
C PRO A 54 -2.66 -17.04 6.76
N GLY A 55 -1.36 -16.93 6.45
CA GLY A 55 -0.67 -17.78 5.46
C GLY A 55 -0.55 -17.13 4.07
N TRP A 56 -1.01 -15.88 3.94
CA TRP A 56 -0.77 -15.01 2.79
C TRP A 56 0.68 -14.55 2.66
N SER A 57 1.43 -14.49 3.78
CA SER A 57 2.77 -13.91 3.79
C SER A 57 3.60 -14.54 2.66
N PRO A 58 4.15 -13.74 1.72
CA PRO A 58 5.05 -14.28 0.71
C PRO A 58 6.10 -15.07 1.48
N SER A 59 6.24 -16.35 1.14
CA SER A 59 7.12 -17.31 1.82
C SER A 59 8.35 -16.56 2.28
N GLN A 60 8.44 -16.30 3.59
CA GLN A 60 9.56 -15.54 4.13
C GLN A 60 10.75 -16.46 3.92
N LYS A 61 11.45 -16.26 2.80
CA LYS A 61 12.69 -16.95 2.53
C LYS A 61 13.52 -16.77 3.80
N PRO A 62 14.06 -17.85 4.38
CA PRO A 62 14.85 -17.73 5.58
C PRO A 62 15.90 -16.64 5.34
N PRO A 63 16.11 -15.73 6.31
CA PRO A 63 16.96 -14.57 6.11
C PRO A 63 18.31 -15.05 5.58
N LYS A 64 18.66 -14.63 4.36
CA LYS A 64 19.94 -14.99 3.75
C LYS A 64 21.05 -14.52 4.68
N ALA A 65 22.06 -15.36 4.86
CA ALA A 65 23.27 -15.00 5.58
C ALA A 65 23.81 -13.66 5.06
N ALA A 66 24.20 -12.77 5.97
CA ALA A 66 24.68 -11.45 5.60
C ALA A 66 25.95 -11.56 4.77
N SER A 67 25.97 -10.95 3.58
CA SER A 67 27.18 -10.87 2.78
C SER A 67 28.25 -10.05 3.49
N PRO A 68 29.53 -10.23 3.15
CA PRO A 68 30.62 -9.41 3.70
C PRO A 68 30.41 -7.92 3.47
N SER A 69 29.81 -7.56 2.33
CA SER A 69 29.45 -6.17 2.00
C SER A 69 28.38 -5.63 2.92
N ARG A 70 27.33 -6.43 3.22
CA ARG A 70 26.28 -6.07 4.18
C ARG A 70 26.84 -5.91 5.59
N GLN A 71 27.70 -6.82 6.05
CA GLN A 71 28.33 -6.72 7.37
C GLN A 71 29.18 -5.46 7.52
N LYS A 72 29.92 -5.07 6.48
CA LYS A 72 30.68 -3.81 6.47
C LYS A 72 29.77 -2.59 6.54
N LEU A 73 28.67 -2.60 5.79
CA LEU A 73 27.67 -1.53 5.82
C LEU A 73 27.04 -1.40 7.22
N GLU A 74 26.67 -2.53 7.82
CA GLU A 74 26.11 -2.61 9.16
C GLU A 74 27.09 -2.11 10.22
N ALA A 75 28.38 -2.47 10.13
CA ALA A 75 29.42 -1.95 11.01
C ALA A 75 29.55 -0.42 10.90
N VAL A 76 29.49 0.14 9.68
CA VAL A 76 29.53 1.60 9.47
C VAL A 76 28.29 2.27 10.08
N LEU A 77 27.10 1.72 9.84
CA LEU A 77 25.86 2.27 10.39
C LEU A 77 25.81 2.19 11.91
N ASN A 78 26.38 1.17 12.53
CA ASN A 78 26.38 1.01 13.98
C ASN A 78 27.35 1.94 14.72
N ASN A 79 28.20 2.69 13.99
CA ASN A 79 29.05 3.69 14.63
C ASN A 79 28.23 4.94 15.04
N PRO A 80 28.29 5.35 16.32
CA PRO A 80 27.54 6.53 16.80
C PRO A 80 28.04 7.84 16.17
N ASN A 81 29.30 7.89 15.74
CA ASN A 81 29.91 9.07 15.11
C ASN A 81 29.80 9.08 13.58
N MET A 82 28.95 8.22 13.00
CA MET A 82 28.80 8.08 11.55
C MET A 82 28.44 9.39 10.85
N LEU A 83 27.65 10.27 11.48
CA LEU A 83 27.24 11.55 10.90
C LEU A 83 28.39 12.57 10.85
N GLN A 84 29.32 12.50 11.79
CA GLN A 84 30.44 13.44 11.91
C GLN A 84 31.66 12.98 11.08
N ASP A 85 31.83 11.67 10.89
CA ASP A 85 32.94 11.12 10.13
C ASP A 85 32.69 11.12 8.61
N ILE A 86 33.48 11.96 7.92
CA ILE A 86 33.49 12.07 6.46
C ILE A 86 33.86 10.74 5.78
N GLN A 87 34.73 9.92 6.38
CA GLN A 87 35.15 8.65 5.79
C GLN A 87 34.03 7.60 5.83
N CYS A 88 33.28 7.54 6.94
CA CYS A 88 32.06 6.76 7.02
C CYS A 88 31.03 7.22 5.99
N TRP A 89 30.81 8.53 5.86
CA TRP A 89 29.88 9.08 4.88
C TRP A 89 30.24 8.72 3.44
N ARG A 90 31.51 8.79 3.03
CA ARG A 90 31.92 8.42 1.66
C ARG A 90 31.51 7.01 1.26
N LYS A 91 31.52 6.06 2.21
CA LYS A 91 31.08 4.68 1.98
C LYS A 91 29.55 4.59 1.84
N LEU A 92 28.82 5.37 2.64
CA LEU A 92 27.36 5.44 2.61
C LEU A 92 26.83 6.19 1.39
N ASP A 93 27.49 7.26 0.96
CA ASP A 93 27.10 8.11 -0.18
C ASP A 93 26.91 7.28 -1.45
N ARG A 94 27.78 6.28 -1.69
CA ARG A 94 27.63 5.37 -2.83
C ARG A 94 26.35 4.53 -2.73
N VAL A 95 26.04 4.03 -1.54
CA VAL A 95 24.83 3.23 -1.30
C VAL A 95 23.59 4.12 -1.42
N TRP A 96 23.62 5.30 -0.83
CA TRP A 96 22.58 6.31 -0.91
C TRP A 96 22.27 6.71 -2.36
N LYS A 97 23.28 7.04 -3.16
CA LYS A 97 23.11 7.38 -4.58
C LYS A 97 22.44 6.26 -5.38
N ASN A 98 22.83 5.02 -5.13
CA ASN A 98 22.18 3.88 -5.78
C ASN A 98 20.71 3.76 -5.37
N LEU A 99 20.41 3.93 -4.07
CA LEU A 99 19.04 3.91 -3.55
C LEU A 99 18.19 5.06 -4.11
N SER A 100 18.71 6.29 -4.10
CA SER A 100 18.00 7.49 -4.57
C SER A 100 17.74 7.45 -6.08
N ASN A 101 18.64 6.83 -6.85
CA ASN A 101 18.48 6.64 -8.29
C ASN A 101 17.51 5.50 -8.64
N GLY A 102 16.94 4.80 -7.65
CA GLY A 102 16.09 3.64 -7.88
C GLY A 102 16.84 2.45 -8.48
N SER A 103 18.17 2.38 -8.28
CA SER A 103 18.96 1.25 -8.76
C SER A 103 18.58 -0.01 -7.99
N SER A 104 18.38 -1.11 -8.70
CA SER A 104 18.10 -2.41 -8.08
C SER A 104 19.29 -2.85 -7.22
N LEU A 105 19.01 -3.26 -5.99
CA LEU A 105 20.02 -3.83 -5.11
C LEU A 105 20.25 -5.30 -5.49
N ASN A 106 21.52 -5.69 -5.64
CA ASN A 106 21.89 -7.11 -5.85
C ASN A 106 21.44 -7.99 -4.67
N GLU A 107 21.41 -7.42 -3.47
CA GLU A 107 20.98 -8.09 -2.24
C GLU A 107 19.94 -7.23 -1.51
N SER A 108 18.90 -7.89 -1.01
CA SER A 108 17.87 -7.23 -0.19
C SER A 108 18.49 -6.74 1.12
N LEU A 109 18.33 -5.45 1.41
CA LEU A 109 18.71 -4.87 2.70
C LEU A 109 17.52 -4.87 3.68
N PRO A 110 17.77 -5.08 4.98
CA PRO A 110 16.75 -4.86 6.01
C PRO A 110 16.22 -3.43 5.97
N MET A 111 14.91 -3.28 6.11
CA MET A 111 14.25 -1.96 6.07
C MET A 111 14.83 -1.00 7.13
N SER A 112 15.16 -1.51 8.32
CA SER A 112 15.80 -0.72 9.38
C SER A 112 17.12 -0.08 8.95
N MET A 113 17.93 -0.77 8.14
CA MET A 113 19.19 -0.20 7.62
C MET A 113 18.91 0.89 6.59
N ILE A 114 17.94 0.68 5.70
CA ILE A 114 17.56 1.66 4.68
C ILE A 114 17.10 2.96 5.33
N ILE A 115 16.22 2.88 6.33
CA ILE A 115 15.72 4.04 7.08
C ILE A 115 16.88 4.84 7.69
N ARG A 116 17.88 4.16 8.28
CA ARG A 116 19.06 4.83 8.86
C ARG A 116 19.93 5.53 7.82
N ILE A 117 20.11 4.93 6.64
CA ILE A 117 20.86 5.53 5.52
C ILE A 117 20.14 6.80 5.04
N VAL A 118 18.83 6.72 4.83
CA VAL A 118 18.00 7.85 4.38
C VAL A 118 18.05 8.98 5.41
N HIS A 119 17.85 8.67 6.68
CA HIS A 119 17.94 9.65 7.77
C HIS A 119 19.30 10.35 7.81
N ALA A 120 20.40 9.58 7.66
CA ALA A 120 21.73 10.15 7.62
C ALA A 120 21.94 11.11 6.44
N ALA A 121 21.37 10.79 5.27
CA ALA A 121 21.41 11.67 4.11
C ALA A 121 20.63 12.96 4.35
N TRP A 122 19.41 12.88 4.87
CA TRP A 122 18.59 14.06 5.16
C TRP A 122 19.21 14.99 6.19
N VAL A 123 19.80 14.45 7.26
CA VAL A 123 20.51 15.26 8.27
C VAL A 123 21.68 16.00 7.63
N ARG A 124 22.41 15.36 6.72
CA ARG A 124 23.56 15.97 6.05
C ARG A 124 23.18 17.04 5.04
N ASP A 125 22.10 16.81 4.30
CA ASP A 125 21.57 17.76 3.31
C ASP A 125 20.83 18.94 3.99
N ASN A 126 20.79 18.97 5.33
CA ASN A 126 20.01 19.90 6.15
C ASN A 126 18.51 19.88 5.80
N LEU A 127 18.04 18.77 5.24
CA LEU A 127 16.62 18.53 4.96
C LEU A 127 15.87 18.10 6.21
N TRP A 128 16.58 17.57 7.20
CA TRP A 128 16.04 17.20 8.50
C TRP A 128 16.88 17.80 9.64
N PRO A 129 16.27 18.49 10.62
CA PRO A 129 17.01 19.05 11.74
C PRO A 129 17.60 17.95 12.62
N ALA A 130 18.90 18.02 12.90
CA ALA A 130 19.56 17.08 13.80
C ALA A 130 19.08 17.30 15.25
N GLY A 131 18.63 16.23 15.90
CA GLY A 131 18.28 16.26 17.33
C GLY A 131 16.92 16.86 17.68
N VAL A 132 16.10 17.22 16.69
CA VAL A 132 14.73 17.68 16.93
C VAL A 132 13.78 16.49 16.79
N GLN A 133 13.06 16.19 17.86
CA GLN A 133 11.99 15.20 17.83
C GLN A 133 10.82 15.77 17.03
N ALA A 134 10.26 14.97 16.12
CA ALA A 134 9.06 15.38 15.40
C ALA A 134 7.95 15.68 16.44
N PRO A 135 7.16 16.76 16.25
CA PRO A 135 5.95 16.97 17.03
C PRO A 135 5.08 15.72 17.01
N GLU A 136 4.34 15.49 18.09
CA GLU A 136 3.33 14.43 18.12
C GLU A 136 2.34 14.68 16.96
N PRO A 137 2.01 13.65 16.16
CA PRO A 137 1.06 13.82 15.07
C PRO A 137 -0.31 14.21 15.63
N ASP A 138 -0.91 15.29 15.11
CA ASP A 138 -2.28 15.73 15.44
C ASP A 138 -3.36 14.73 15.00
N ASP A 139 -3.00 13.68 14.26
CA ASP A 139 -3.89 12.55 14.00
C ASP A 139 -4.05 11.75 15.30
N GLU A 140 -4.95 12.22 16.16
CA GLU A 140 -5.60 11.38 17.17
C GLU A 140 -6.27 10.22 16.41
N LEU A 141 -5.54 9.11 16.28
CA LEU A 141 -6.16 7.85 15.92
C LEU A 141 -7.24 7.61 16.98
N PRO A 142 -8.53 7.54 16.59
CA PRO A 142 -9.58 7.24 17.55
C PRO A 142 -9.17 5.97 18.27
N PRO A 143 -9.31 5.92 19.61
CA PRO A 143 -8.80 4.83 20.42
C PRO A 143 -9.24 3.52 19.79
N GLU A 144 -8.26 2.68 19.41
CA GLU A 144 -8.56 1.31 19.05
C GLU A 144 -9.32 0.72 20.24
N VAL A 145 -10.59 0.42 20.02
CA VAL A 145 -11.45 -0.20 21.02
C VAL A 145 -10.96 -1.63 21.20
N GLU A 146 -9.86 -1.79 21.92
CA GLU A 146 -9.46 -3.06 22.48
C GLU A 146 -10.58 -3.47 23.46
N ASP A 147 -11.12 -4.66 23.23
CA ASP A 147 -12.15 -5.35 24.01
C ASP A 147 -13.59 -4.80 23.96
N ALA A 148 -14.30 -5.15 22.87
CA ALA A 148 -15.74 -5.40 22.96
C ALA A 148 -16.08 -6.73 22.27
N PRO A 149 -16.60 -7.74 22.99
CA PRO A 149 -17.14 -8.93 22.36
C PRO A 149 -18.35 -8.54 21.51
N THR A 150 -18.34 -9.06 20.28
CA THR A 150 -19.45 -9.10 19.32
C THR A 150 -20.80 -9.29 20.02
N SER A 151 -21.62 -8.24 20.09
CA SER A 151 -23.06 -8.30 20.40
C SER A 151 -23.70 -7.09 19.73
N GLU A 152 -24.18 -7.31 18.50
CA GLU A 152 -25.60 -7.20 18.16
C GLU A 152 -26.22 -5.81 18.41
N LEU A 153 -26.54 -5.15 17.28
CA LEU A 153 -27.68 -4.27 17.04
C LEU A 153 -27.83 -3.01 17.93
N GLN A 154 -27.61 -1.83 17.33
CA GLN A 154 -28.58 -0.74 17.45
C GLN A 154 -28.41 0.28 16.32
N LEU A 155 -29.17 0.06 15.26
CA LEU A 155 -29.37 0.97 14.14
C LEU A 155 -30.62 1.80 14.43
N ASP A 156 -30.55 2.79 15.32
CA ASP A 156 -31.70 3.66 15.63
C ASP A 156 -31.25 5.01 16.23
N THR A 157 -30.57 5.85 15.45
CA THR A 157 -30.43 7.28 15.79
C THR A 157 -30.27 8.15 14.53
N LEU A 158 -31.17 7.97 13.55
CA LEU A 158 -31.41 8.98 12.52
C LEU A 158 -32.89 9.33 12.49
N ARG A 159 -33.40 9.80 13.63
CA ARG A 159 -34.65 10.55 13.70
C ARG A 159 -34.30 12.03 13.60
N LEU A 160 -34.31 12.56 12.38
CA LEU A 160 -34.32 13.99 12.08
C LEU A 160 -35.43 14.63 12.93
N GLU A 161 -35.05 15.41 13.94
CA GLU A 161 -35.95 16.33 14.62
C GLU A 161 -36.16 17.53 13.69
N ALA A 162 -37.34 17.61 13.07
CA ALA A 162 -37.76 18.80 12.36
C ALA A 162 -38.17 19.87 13.39
N PRO A 163 -37.68 21.11 13.29
CA PRO A 163 -38.08 22.18 14.21
C PRO A 163 -39.57 22.54 14.03
N PRO A 164 -40.30 22.82 15.11
CA PRO A 164 -41.70 23.23 15.05
C PRO A 164 -41.84 24.59 14.36
N VAL A 165 -42.72 24.65 13.36
CA VAL A 165 -43.17 25.88 12.71
C VAL A 165 -44.31 26.45 13.55
N ASP A 166 -44.06 27.58 14.23
CA ASP A 166 -45.09 28.33 14.94
C ASP A 166 -46.07 28.99 13.94
N PRO A 167 -47.40 28.81 14.10
CA PRO A 167 -48.40 29.52 13.32
C PRO A 167 -48.60 30.97 13.84
N PRO A 168 -48.90 31.94 12.95
CA PRO A 168 -49.11 33.34 13.34
C PRO A 168 -50.43 33.55 14.10
N GLU A 169 -50.32 34.05 15.32
CA GLU A 169 -51.42 34.68 16.05
C GLU A 169 -51.80 36.03 15.42
N GLY A 170 -53.10 36.23 15.20
CA GLY A 170 -53.67 37.56 15.09
C GLY A 170 -54.62 37.74 13.91
N GLN A 171 -55.92 37.63 14.17
CA GLN A 171 -56.84 38.77 14.24
C GLN A 171 -58.29 38.28 14.21
N ALA A 172 -58.98 38.42 15.34
CA ALA A 172 -60.42 38.48 15.41
C ALA A 172 -60.81 39.67 16.29
N LYS A 173 -61.34 40.71 15.65
CA LYS A 173 -62.41 41.54 16.21
C LYS A 173 -63.19 42.21 15.10
#